data_AF-A0A1B7XQS2-F1
#
_entry.id   AF-A0A1B7XQS2-F1
#
_cell.length_a   1.000
_cell.length_b   1.000
_cell.length_c   1.000
_cell.angle_alpha   90.00
_cell.angle_beta   90.00
_cell.angle_gamma   90.00
#
_symmetry.space_group_name_H-M   'P 1'
#
loop_
_entity.id
_entity.type
_entity.pdbx_description
1 polymer ?
#
loop_
_entity_poly.entity_id
_entity_poly.type
_entity_poly.pdbx_seq_one_letter_code
_entity_poly.pdbx_strand_id
1 'polypeptide(L)'
;MEVHRIMIYSPVLSGLFLFRLRTEMYDVGLAVANAWGSVTYTAHLYNALRGSRLLDGLWPDMEVMLTLLGDSGIWGGGGGERPGTSMDCFHKFCLQMGISAAAFTGNRRRRPAIASRAGPRGIEEGAPVSSMFKAQVCSGAGVEWTPDLLDDIVARSAYRQEGSIDNGDLIMAQIDDPQELRARAAGKGRAADGLVPDELVATLVMALNCESLEMAFPYLMMHRWMLATLS
;
A
#
# COMPACT_ATOMS: atom_id res chain seq x y z
N MET A 1 -22.92 -33.67 1.02
CA MET A 1 -21.47 -33.40 0.97
C MET A 1 -21.25 -32.05 1.64
N GLU A 2 -20.52 -31.99 2.75
CA GLU A 2 -20.25 -30.72 3.43
C GLU A 2 -19.37 -29.82 2.56
N VAL A 3 -19.78 -28.56 2.43
CA VAL A 3 -19.33 -27.59 1.41
C VAL A 3 -17.85 -27.19 1.54
N HIS A 4 -17.16 -27.58 2.61
CA HIS A 4 -15.79 -27.13 2.90
C HIS A 4 -14.78 -28.26 3.15
N ARG A 5 -15.10 -29.53 2.83
CA ARG A 5 -14.19 -30.66 3.13
C ARG A 5 -12.79 -30.48 2.54
N ILE A 6 -12.67 -30.06 1.28
CA ILE A 6 -11.36 -29.84 0.64
C ILE A 6 -10.56 -28.76 1.39
N MET A 7 -11.24 -27.72 1.88
CA MET A 7 -10.62 -26.63 2.62
C MET A 7 -10.15 -27.07 4.02
N ILE A 8 -10.87 -28.01 4.63
CA ILE A 8 -10.57 -28.58 5.95
C ILE A 8 -9.43 -29.61 5.87
N TYR A 9 -9.38 -30.42 4.81
CA TYR A 9 -8.38 -31.50 4.68
C TYR A 9 -7.01 -31.03 4.17
N SER A 10 -6.92 -29.87 3.52
CA SER A 10 -5.64 -29.34 3.03
C SER A 10 -5.49 -27.84 3.32
N PRO A 11 -4.95 -27.49 4.50
CA PRO A 11 -4.67 -26.09 4.86
C PRO A 11 -3.77 -25.38 3.85
N VAL A 12 -2.84 -26.09 3.22
CA VAL A 12 -1.93 -25.55 2.19
C VAL A 12 -2.71 -25.12 0.94
N LEU A 13 -3.57 -26.00 0.41
CA LEU A 13 -4.39 -25.66 -0.76
C LEU A 13 -5.36 -24.52 -0.45
N SER A 14 -5.94 -24.51 0.76
CA SER A 14 -6.80 -23.42 1.23
C SER A 14 -6.05 -22.09 1.28
N GLY A 15 -4.82 -22.08 1.81
CA GLY A 15 -3.99 -20.90 1.91
C GLY A 15 -3.61 -20.34 0.53
N LEU A 16 -3.20 -21.21 -0.41
CA LEU A 16 -2.90 -20.81 -1.78
C LEU A 16 -4.14 -20.27 -2.51
N PHE A 17 -5.29 -20.91 -2.32
CA PHE A 17 -6.54 -20.44 -2.90
C PHE A 17 -6.97 -19.08 -2.34
N LEU A 18 -6.87 -18.89 -1.03
CA LEU A 18 -7.13 -17.61 -0.37
C LEU A 18 -6.21 -16.52 -0.87
N PHE A 19 -4.91 -16.81 -0.98
CA PHE A 19 -3.92 -15.87 -1.48
C PHE A 19 -4.21 -15.47 -2.93
N ARG A 20 -4.61 -16.43 -3.79
CA ARG A 20 -5.07 -16.13 -5.15
C ARG A 20 -6.25 -15.17 -5.17
N LEU A 21 -7.30 -15.46 -4.40
CA LEU A 21 -8.50 -14.62 -4.35
C LEU A 21 -8.18 -13.20 -3.87
N ARG A 22 -7.36 -13.07 -2.82
CA ARG A 22 -6.91 -11.77 -2.31
C ARG A 22 -6.14 -10.99 -3.36
N THR A 23 -5.22 -11.63 -4.06
CA THR A 23 -4.41 -10.98 -5.11
C THR A 23 -5.28 -10.42 -6.22
N GLU A 24 -6.17 -11.23 -6.78
CA GLU A 24 -7.07 -10.79 -7.86
C GLU A 24 -8.02 -9.67 -7.40
N MET A 25 -8.58 -9.79 -6.19
CA MET A 25 -9.46 -8.75 -5.62
C MET A 25 -8.72 -7.45 -5.35
N TYR A 26 -7.49 -7.54 -4.83
CA TYR A 26 -6.62 -6.42 -4.55
C TYR A 26 -6.31 -5.65 -5.84
N ASP A 27 -5.87 -6.33 -6.89
CA ASP A 27 -5.54 -5.72 -8.17
C ASP A 27 -6.72 -4.98 -8.81
N VAL A 28 -7.86 -5.66 -8.90
CA VAL A 28 -9.06 -5.08 -9.50
C VAL A 28 -9.56 -3.92 -8.64
N GLY A 29 -9.54 -4.08 -7.32
CA GLY A 29 -9.98 -3.05 -6.39
C GLY A 29 -9.12 -1.79 -6.44
N LEU A 30 -7.80 -1.96 -6.42
CA LEU A 30 -6.85 -0.87 -6.51
C LEU A 30 -6.95 -0.18 -7.88
N ALA A 31 -7.09 -0.94 -8.97
CA ALA A 31 -7.28 -0.38 -10.31
C ALA A 31 -8.56 0.46 -10.42
N VAL A 32 -9.69 -0.01 -9.87
CA VAL A 32 -10.95 0.76 -9.84
C VAL A 32 -10.82 2.01 -8.97
N ALA A 33 -10.23 1.88 -7.78
CA ALA A 33 -9.99 3.01 -6.88
C ALA A 33 -9.14 4.11 -7.54
N ASN A 34 -8.07 3.71 -8.25
CA ASN A 34 -7.19 4.62 -8.97
C ASN A 34 -7.82 5.23 -10.23
N ALA A 35 -8.57 4.45 -11.00
CA ALA A 35 -9.24 4.95 -12.21
C ALA A 35 -10.26 6.05 -11.90
N TRP A 36 -10.98 5.91 -10.79
CA TRP A 36 -11.96 6.91 -10.36
C TRP A 36 -11.38 7.97 -9.44
N GLY A 37 -10.27 7.69 -8.75
CA GLY A 37 -9.71 8.56 -7.70
C GLY A 37 -10.59 8.65 -6.45
N SER A 38 -11.60 7.78 -6.31
CA SER A 38 -12.61 7.87 -5.24
C SER A 38 -11.97 7.93 -3.86
N VAL A 39 -10.97 7.08 -3.64
CA VAL A 39 -10.23 6.97 -2.37
C VAL A 39 -9.49 8.26 -2.06
N THR A 40 -8.73 8.76 -3.03
CA THR A 40 -8.00 10.02 -2.93
C THR A 40 -8.94 11.19 -2.64
N TYR A 41 -10.06 11.32 -3.36
CA TYR A 41 -10.99 12.44 -3.17
C TYR A 41 -11.56 12.47 -1.77
N THR A 42 -12.06 11.33 -1.30
CA THR A 42 -12.62 11.22 0.03
C THR A 42 -11.57 11.40 1.11
N ALA A 43 -10.31 11.01 0.87
CA ALA A 43 -9.22 11.25 1.81
C ALA A 43 -8.96 12.73 2.03
N HIS A 44 -8.78 13.49 0.94
CA HIS A 44 -8.57 14.95 1.02
C HIS A 44 -9.77 15.67 1.62
N LEU A 45 -10.99 15.28 1.23
CA LEU A 45 -12.22 15.85 1.77
C LEU A 45 -12.36 15.57 3.27
N TYR A 46 -12.22 14.31 3.68
CA TYR A 46 -12.31 13.90 5.08
C TYR A 46 -11.28 14.66 5.93
N ASN A 47 -10.04 14.79 5.45
CA ASN A 47 -9.00 15.53 6.16
C ASN A 47 -9.33 17.02 6.30
N ALA A 48 -9.85 17.65 5.24
CA ALA A 48 -10.24 19.06 5.27
C ALA A 48 -11.43 19.32 6.21
N LEU A 49 -12.44 18.44 6.21
CA LEU A 49 -13.59 18.54 7.10
C LEU A 49 -13.20 18.33 8.57
N ARG A 50 -12.30 17.38 8.84
CA ARG A 50 -11.74 17.14 10.17
C ARG A 50 -10.97 18.36 10.67
N GLY A 51 -10.09 18.94 9.84
CA GLY A 51 -9.33 20.15 10.19
C GLY A 51 -10.22 21.37 10.44
N SER A 52 -11.36 21.45 9.76
CA SER A 52 -12.35 22.53 9.91
C SER A 52 -13.36 22.28 11.04
N ARG A 53 -13.25 21.17 11.78
CA ARG A 53 -14.18 20.73 12.83
C ARG A 53 -15.64 20.65 12.38
N LEU A 54 -15.85 20.25 11.11
CA LEU A 54 -17.17 20.06 10.52
C LEU A 54 -17.68 18.61 10.64
N LEU A 55 -16.88 17.72 11.22
CA LEU A 55 -17.24 16.33 11.50
C LEU A 55 -17.43 16.15 13.00
N ASP A 56 -18.57 15.56 13.38
CA ASP A 56 -18.90 15.23 14.77
C ASP A 56 -18.20 13.96 15.28
N GLY A 57 -17.51 13.22 14.39
CA GLY A 57 -16.84 11.97 14.72
C GLY A 57 -15.79 11.54 13.69
N LEU A 58 -15.06 10.48 14.04
CA LEU A 58 -14.11 9.83 13.13
C LEU A 58 -14.86 8.90 12.19
N TRP A 59 -14.36 8.75 10.97
CA TRP A 59 -14.78 7.68 10.06
C TRP A 59 -13.79 6.51 10.21
N PRO A 60 -14.14 5.44 10.93
CA PRO A 60 -13.17 4.40 11.29
C PRO A 60 -12.52 3.73 10.09
N ASP A 61 -13.30 3.40 9.05
CA ASP A 61 -12.77 2.73 7.85
C ASP A 61 -11.78 3.62 7.10
N MET A 62 -12.06 4.92 7.04
CA MET A 62 -11.17 5.91 6.43
C MET A 62 -9.87 6.02 7.22
N GLU A 63 -9.92 6.05 8.56
CA GLU A 63 -8.70 6.08 9.39
C GLU A 63 -7.87 4.81 9.22
N VAL A 64 -8.49 3.62 9.19
CA VAL A 64 -7.79 2.35 8.91
C VAL A 64 -7.08 2.40 7.56
N MET A 65 -7.75 2.90 6.53
CA MET A 65 -7.18 3.04 5.20
C MET A 65 -6.03 4.07 5.17
N LEU A 66 -6.15 5.21 5.87
CA LEU A 66 -5.07 6.19 6.00
C LEU A 66 -3.84 5.57 6.68
N THR A 67 -4.05 4.76 7.73
CA THR A 67 -2.96 4.06 8.43
C THR A 67 -2.30 3.03 7.52
N LEU A 68 -3.10 2.25 6.78
CA LEU A 68 -2.61 1.16 5.95
C LEU A 68 -1.79 1.66 4.75
N LEU A 69 -2.27 2.69 4.05
CA LEU A 69 -1.58 3.28 2.90
C LEU A 69 -0.40 4.17 3.29
N GLY A 70 -0.38 4.62 4.54
CA GLY A 70 0.58 5.59 5.04
C GLY A 70 0.39 6.99 4.45
N ASP A 71 1.02 7.97 5.10
CA ASP A 71 0.93 9.37 4.68
C ASP A 71 1.60 9.61 3.32
N SER A 72 2.68 8.89 3.02
CA SER A 72 3.41 9.00 1.75
C SER A 72 2.59 8.50 0.55
N GLY A 73 1.79 7.44 0.74
CA GLY A 73 0.98 6.83 -0.32
C GLY A 73 -0.23 7.67 -0.72
N ILE A 74 -0.80 8.44 0.22
CA ILE A 74 -1.98 9.26 -0.02
C ILE A 74 -1.62 10.72 -0.33
N TRP A 75 -0.65 11.31 0.37
CA TRP A 75 -0.35 12.74 0.29
C TRP A 75 0.84 13.09 -0.63
N GLY A 76 1.17 12.21 -1.58
CA GLY A 76 2.35 12.26 -2.46
C GLY A 76 2.54 13.50 -3.37
N GLY A 77 1.80 14.59 -3.15
CA GLY A 77 1.99 15.90 -3.77
C GLY A 77 2.78 16.85 -2.87
N GLY A 78 4.12 16.85 -2.95
CA GLY A 78 4.96 17.91 -2.37
C GLY A 78 5.28 17.79 -0.87
N GLY A 79 5.76 16.62 -0.43
CA GLY A 79 6.38 16.46 0.89
C GLY A 79 5.98 15.20 1.66
N GLY A 80 4.96 14.46 1.22
CA GLY A 80 4.50 13.23 1.91
C GLY A 80 3.79 13.48 3.25
N GLU A 81 3.80 14.71 3.75
CA GLU A 81 3.14 15.07 5.00
C GLU A 81 1.63 15.20 4.86
N ARG A 82 0.88 14.92 5.92
CA ARG A 82 -0.56 15.18 5.98
C ARG A 82 -0.85 16.69 5.95
N PRO A 83 -1.73 17.20 5.06
CA PRO A 83 -2.02 18.63 4.97
C PRO A 83 -2.75 19.14 6.23
N GLY A 84 -2.31 20.28 6.76
CA GLY A 84 -2.88 20.88 7.98
C GLY A 84 -4.01 21.86 7.75
N THR A 85 -4.07 22.51 6.58
CA THR A 85 -5.14 23.45 6.22
C THR A 85 -5.99 22.93 5.06
N SER A 86 -7.22 23.42 4.95
CA SER A 86 -8.13 23.10 3.83
C SER A 86 -7.54 23.51 2.48
N MET A 87 -6.82 24.63 2.43
CA MET A 87 -6.14 25.09 1.21
C MET A 87 -4.98 24.16 0.83
N ASP A 88 -4.21 23.68 1.80
CA ASP A 88 -3.14 22.72 1.55
C ASP A 88 -3.70 21.38 1.07
N CYS A 89 -4.83 20.92 1.63
CA CYS A 89 -5.56 19.75 1.13
C CYS A 89 -5.92 19.93 -0.35
N PHE A 90 -6.49 21.09 -0.71
CA PHE A 90 -6.86 21.38 -2.08
C PHE A 90 -5.64 21.41 -3.03
N HIS A 91 -4.55 22.07 -2.65
CA HIS A 91 -3.32 22.06 -3.45
C HIS A 91 -2.76 20.64 -3.65
N LYS A 92 -2.64 19.84 -2.58
CA LYS A 92 -2.14 18.47 -2.67
C LYS A 92 -3.05 17.59 -3.52
N PHE A 93 -4.36 17.72 -3.35
CA PHE A 93 -5.36 17.08 -4.20
C PHE A 93 -5.14 17.41 -5.67
N CYS A 94 -5.01 18.69 -6.02
CA CYS A 94 -4.78 19.11 -7.39
C CYS A 94 -3.48 18.53 -7.97
N LEU A 95 -2.38 18.55 -7.20
CA LEU A 95 -1.11 17.94 -7.61
C LEU A 95 -1.26 16.44 -7.87
N GLN A 96 -2.00 15.74 -7.02
CA GLN A 96 -2.28 14.31 -7.18
C GLN A 96 -3.16 14.03 -8.40
N MET A 97 -4.05 14.94 -8.76
CA MET A 97 -4.82 14.88 -10.01
C MET A 97 -4.04 15.26 -11.26
N GLY A 98 -2.73 15.50 -11.12
CA GLY A 98 -1.87 15.85 -12.23
C GLY A 98 -2.00 17.31 -12.65
N ILE A 99 -2.44 18.22 -11.77
CA ILE A 99 -2.23 19.66 -11.99
C ILE A 99 -0.77 19.99 -11.70
N SER A 100 -0.16 20.76 -12.58
CA SER A 100 1.23 21.20 -12.45
C SER A 100 1.41 22.11 -11.24
N ALA A 101 2.46 21.89 -10.44
CA ALA A 101 2.83 22.79 -9.35
C ALA A 101 3.03 24.24 -9.81
N ALA A 102 3.49 24.42 -11.06
CA ALA A 102 3.64 25.75 -11.66
C ALA A 102 2.32 26.52 -11.80
N ALA A 103 1.17 25.83 -11.85
CA ALA A 103 -0.15 26.46 -11.90
C ALA A 103 -0.49 27.22 -10.61
N PHE A 104 0.11 26.83 -9.49
CA PHE A 104 -0.05 27.51 -8.19
C PHE A 104 0.97 28.62 -7.97
N THR A 105 1.99 28.75 -8.84
CA THR A 105 2.98 29.82 -8.75
C THR A 105 2.50 31.05 -9.51
N GLY A 106 2.51 32.22 -8.86
CA GLY A 106 1.99 33.49 -9.40
C GLY A 106 2.75 34.09 -10.59
N ASN A 107 3.64 33.35 -11.24
CA ASN A 107 4.48 33.88 -12.32
C ASN A 107 3.70 33.97 -13.65
N ARG A 108 2.83 34.98 -13.75
CA ARG A 108 1.93 35.27 -14.88
C ARG A 108 2.65 35.54 -16.22
N ARG A 109 3.98 35.68 -16.23
CA ARG A 109 4.79 36.00 -17.43
C ARG A 109 4.94 34.82 -18.40
N ARG A 110 4.77 33.59 -17.93
CA ARG A 110 4.60 32.41 -18.76
C ARG A 110 3.22 31.85 -18.48
N ARG A 111 2.53 31.32 -19.49
CA ARG A 111 1.35 30.47 -19.28
C ARG A 111 1.88 29.06 -19.01
N PRO A 112 2.10 28.64 -17.74
CA PRO A 112 2.55 27.28 -17.47
C PRO A 112 1.50 26.29 -17.95
N ALA A 113 1.94 25.12 -18.40
CA ALA A 113 1.03 24.01 -18.65
C ALA A 113 0.28 23.70 -17.34
N ILE A 114 -1.05 23.71 -17.41
CA ILE A 114 -1.92 23.43 -16.26
C ILE A 114 -1.81 21.96 -15.88
N ALA A 115 -1.70 21.06 -16.87
CA ALA A 115 -1.50 19.64 -16.65
C ALA A 115 -0.02 19.31 -16.46
N SER A 116 0.26 18.47 -15.47
CA SER A 116 1.52 17.78 -15.25
C SER A 116 1.76 16.77 -16.38
N ARG A 117 3.01 16.65 -16.81
CA ARG A 117 3.44 15.61 -17.77
C ARG A 117 3.33 14.20 -17.20
N ALA A 118 3.40 14.05 -15.88
CA ALA A 118 3.32 12.77 -15.21
C ALA A 118 1.88 12.25 -15.06
N GLY A 119 0.88 13.09 -15.33
CA GLY A 119 -0.53 12.73 -15.13
C GLY A 119 -0.93 12.61 -13.64
N PRO A 120 -2.11 12.04 -13.37
CA PRO A 120 -2.59 11.76 -12.03
C PRO A 120 -1.74 10.69 -11.34
N ARG A 121 -1.55 10.83 -10.03
CA ARG A 121 -0.88 9.84 -9.18
C ARG A 121 -1.92 9.03 -8.42
N GLY A 122 -1.99 7.74 -8.73
CA GLY A 122 -2.78 6.78 -7.98
C GLY A 122 -2.08 6.32 -6.70
N ILE A 123 -2.80 5.53 -5.93
CA ILE A 123 -2.31 4.74 -4.82
C ILE A 123 -1.36 3.67 -5.37
N GLU A 124 -0.19 3.53 -4.73
CA GLU A 124 0.82 2.54 -5.09
C GLU A 124 0.47 1.17 -4.49
N GLU A 125 1.07 0.10 -5.04
CA GLU A 125 0.93 -1.25 -4.51
C GLU A 125 1.66 -1.39 -3.17
N GLY A 126 0.92 -1.73 -2.12
CA GLY A 126 1.41 -1.84 -0.74
C GLY A 126 1.92 -3.22 -0.33
N ALA A 127 1.91 -4.21 -1.24
CA ALA A 127 2.29 -5.60 -0.97
C ALA A 127 3.44 -6.10 -1.87
N PRO A 128 4.63 -5.50 -1.77
CA PRO A 128 5.73 -5.72 -2.72
C PRO A 128 6.36 -7.11 -2.67
N VAL A 129 6.28 -7.84 -1.56
CA VAL A 129 6.76 -9.24 -1.45
C VAL A 129 5.72 -10.21 -2.00
N SER A 130 4.45 -10.02 -1.64
CA SER A 130 3.32 -10.82 -2.11
C SER A 130 3.18 -10.75 -3.63
N SER A 131 3.38 -9.57 -4.22
CA SER A 131 3.28 -9.36 -5.67
C SER A 131 4.30 -10.18 -6.47
N MET A 132 5.44 -10.56 -5.87
CA MET A 132 6.44 -11.44 -6.49
C MET A 132 5.88 -12.83 -6.79
N PHE A 133 4.94 -13.32 -5.97
CA PHE A 133 4.36 -14.66 -6.08
C PHE A 133 3.02 -14.67 -6.85
N LYS A 134 2.52 -13.50 -7.28
CA LYS A 134 1.26 -13.38 -8.01
C LYS A 134 1.23 -14.22 -9.28
N ALA A 135 2.28 -14.14 -10.10
CA ALA A 135 2.35 -14.91 -11.35
C ALA A 135 2.32 -16.42 -11.11
N GLN A 136 2.99 -16.87 -10.04
CA GLN A 136 2.99 -18.27 -9.64
C GLN A 136 1.58 -18.72 -9.27
N VAL A 137 0.90 -17.96 -8.42
CA VAL A 137 -0.36 -18.40 -7.83
C VAL A 137 -1.55 -18.18 -8.77
N CYS A 138 -1.55 -17.11 -9.56
CA CYS A 138 -2.67 -16.76 -10.44
C CYS A 138 -2.56 -17.45 -11.81
N SER A 139 -1.34 -17.59 -12.33
CA SER A 139 -1.08 -18.09 -13.70
C SER A 139 -0.40 -19.46 -13.73
N GLY A 140 -0.01 -20.01 -12.57
CA GLY A 140 0.70 -21.30 -12.50
C GLY A 140 2.14 -21.24 -13.01
N ALA A 141 2.72 -20.04 -13.12
CA ALA A 141 4.13 -19.89 -13.47
C ALA A 141 5.02 -20.56 -12.40
N GLY A 142 6.15 -21.16 -12.79
CA GLY A 142 7.14 -21.61 -11.82
C GLY A 142 7.79 -20.42 -11.11
N VAL A 143 8.28 -20.64 -9.88
CA VAL A 143 9.22 -19.71 -9.22
C VAL A 143 10.59 -20.34 -9.23
N GLU A 144 11.52 -19.67 -9.90
CA GLU A 144 12.93 -20.03 -9.83
C GLU A 144 13.54 -19.41 -8.57
N TRP A 145 13.88 -20.27 -7.61
CA TRP A 145 14.54 -19.85 -6.38
C TRP A 145 16.01 -19.54 -6.66
N THR A 146 16.34 -18.27 -6.85
CA THR A 146 17.70 -17.78 -7.04
C THR A 146 18.16 -16.93 -5.84
N PRO A 147 19.48 -16.82 -5.58
CA PRO A 147 20.00 -15.90 -4.56
C PRO A 147 19.52 -14.46 -4.76
N ASP A 148 19.44 -14.01 -6.02
CA ASP A 148 18.93 -12.68 -6.37
C ASP A 148 17.47 -12.48 -5.97
N LEU A 149 16.64 -13.53 -6.09
CA LEU A 149 15.23 -13.50 -5.64
C LEU A 149 15.16 -13.35 -4.11
N LEU A 150 16.02 -14.07 -3.39
CA LEU A 150 16.09 -14.01 -1.93
C LEU A 150 16.54 -12.61 -1.46
N ASP A 151 17.54 -12.03 -2.14
CA ASP A 151 17.94 -10.64 -1.92
C ASP A 151 16.80 -9.66 -2.18
N ASP A 152 16.01 -9.87 -3.24
CA ASP A 152 14.88 -8.99 -3.58
C ASP A 152 13.75 -9.10 -2.54
N ILE A 153 13.48 -10.30 -1.99
CA ILE A 153 12.52 -10.50 -0.90
C ILE A 153 12.94 -9.70 0.34
N VAL A 154 14.20 -9.85 0.76
CA VAL A 154 14.70 -9.15 1.96
C VAL A 154 14.72 -7.64 1.73
N ALA A 155 15.16 -7.19 0.56
CA ALA A 155 15.21 -5.76 0.22
C ALA A 155 13.83 -5.10 0.15
N ARG A 156 12.80 -5.83 -0.30
CA ARG A 156 11.41 -5.36 -0.40
C ARG A 156 10.64 -5.47 0.90
N SER A 157 11.12 -6.25 1.86
CA SER A 157 10.48 -6.36 3.16
C SER A 157 10.46 -4.98 3.86
N ALA A 158 9.27 -4.38 3.90
CA ALA A 158 9.02 -3.09 4.53
C ALA A 158 8.79 -3.22 6.05
N TYR A 159 9.07 -4.38 6.63
CA TYR A 159 8.81 -4.68 8.03
C TYR A 159 10.10 -5.02 8.77
N ARG A 160 10.21 -4.53 9.99
CA ARG A 160 11.27 -4.83 10.94
C ARG A 160 10.71 -5.70 12.06
N GLN A 161 11.50 -6.67 12.46
CA GLN A 161 11.28 -7.44 13.67
C GLN A 161 11.84 -6.66 14.87
N GLU A 162 10.98 -6.35 15.83
CA GLU A 162 11.35 -5.77 17.14
C GLU A 162 11.05 -6.79 18.23
N GLY A 163 11.94 -6.91 19.23
CA GLY A 163 11.83 -7.93 20.28
C GLY A 163 12.34 -9.31 19.86
N SER A 164 12.09 -10.31 20.69
CA SER A 164 12.49 -11.70 20.48
C SER A 164 11.31 -12.65 20.63
N ILE A 165 11.25 -13.66 19.76
CA ILE A 165 10.29 -14.76 19.89
C ILE A 165 10.43 -15.43 21.26
N ASP A 166 11.67 -15.61 21.73
CA ASP A 166 11.98 -16.31 22.97
C ASP A 166 11.49 -15.54 24.21
N ASN A 167 11.41 -14.21 24.11
CA ASN A 167 10.93 -13.34 25.19
C ASN A 167 9.42 -13.07 25.11
N GLY A 168 8.75 -13.51 24.04
CA GLY A 168 7.32 -13.31 23.81
C GLY A 168 6.92 -11.86 23.51
N ASP A 169 7.87 -10.98 23.22
CA ASP A 169 7.67 -9.57 22.92
C ASP A 169 7.85 -9.24 21.42
N LEU A 170 7.79 -10.27 20.56
CA LEU A 170 7.98 -10.09 19.13
C LEU A 170 6.88 -9.21 18.52
N ILE A 171 7.28 -8.08 17.96
CA ILE A 171 6.43 -7.15 17.24
C ILE A 171 7.00 -6.95 15.83
N MET A 172 6.12 -6.93 14.83
CA MET A 172 6.48 -6.51 13.48
C MET A 172 6.08 -5.05 13.31
N ALA A 173 7.07 -4.18 13.10
CA ALA A 173 6.85 -2.75 12.85
C ALA A 173 7.05 -2.44 11.36
N GLN A 174 6.13 -1.68 10.78
CA GLN A 174 6.31 -1.14 9.42
C GLN A 174 7.41 -0.07 9.45
N ILE A 175 8.29 -0.09 8.46
CA ILE A 175 9.35 0.90 8.30
C ILE A 175 8.73 2.11 7.62
N ASP A 176 8.42 3.13 8.41
CA ASP A 176 7.83 4.38 7.89
C ASP A 176 8.87 5.37 7.36
N ASP A 177 10.15 5.21 7.72
CA ASP A 177 11.23 6.11 7.30
C ASP A 177 11.57 5.91 5.80
N PRO A 178 11.30 6.90 4.93
CA PRO A 178 11.62 6.79 3.51
C PRO A 178 13.12 6.64 3.23
N GLN A 179 13.99 7.12 4.12
CA GLN A 179 15.44 6.99 3.96
C GLN A 179 15.88 5.55 4.23
N GLU A 180 15.29 4.90 5.24
CA GLU A 180 15.59 3.51 5.57
C GLU A 180 15.08 2.56 4.48
N LEU A 181 13.86 2.76 3.99
CA LEU A 181 13.32 2.01 2.85
C LEU A 181 14.23 2.14 1.62
N ARG A 182 14.72 3.34 1.34
CA ARG A 182 15.69 3.58 0.25
C ARG A 182 17.03 2.92 0.50
N ALA A 183 17.53 2.93 1.73
CA ALA A 183 18.80 2.28 2.07
C ALA A 183 18.71 0.76 1.89
N ARG A 184 17.59 0.13 2.29
CA ARG A 184 17.32 -1.28 2.04
C ARG A 184 17.21 -1.59 0.55
N ALA A 185 16.46 -0.77 -0.20
CA ALA A 185 16.37 -0.92 -1.66
C ALA A 185 17.72 -0.71 -2.36
N ALA A 186 18.60 0.14 -1.84
CA ALA A 186 19.95 0.37 -2.36
C ALA A 186 20.95 -0.74 -1.99
N GLY A 187 20.69 -1.52 -0.94
CA GLY A 187 21.46 -2.70 -0.54
C GLY A 187 21.21 -3.95 -1.39
N LYS A 188 20.50 -3.81 -2.52
CA LYS A 188 20.14 -4.90 -3.43
C LYS A 188 21.39 -5.67 -3.90
N GLY A 189 21.44 -6.98 -3.64
CA GLY A 189 22.54 -7.89 -4.03
C GLY A 189 23.43 -8.37 -2.89
N ARG A 190 23.18 -7.96 -1.63
CA ARG A 190 23.81 -8.50 -0.41
C ARG A 190 22.85 -8.56 0.79
N ALA A 191 21.55 -8.38 0.55
CA ALA A 191 20.58 -8.23 1.63
C ALA A 191 20.33 -9.56 2.36
N ALA A 192 20.43 -10.68 1.64
CA ALA A 192 20.36 -12.04 2.15
C ALA A 192 21.73 -12.58 2.60
N ASP A 193 22.83 -11.87 2.35
CA ASP A 193 24.20 -12.35 2.55
C ASP A 193 24.51 -12.44 4.06
N GLY A 194 24.57 -13.67 4.57
CA GLY A 194 24.80 -13.96 5.99
C GLY A 194 23.56 -14.39 6.80
N LEU A 195 22.37 -14.39 6.21
CA LEU A 195 21.17 -14.95 6.85
C LEU A 195 21.20 -16.49 6.81
N VAL A 196 20.90 -17.12 7.94
CA VAL A 196 20.72 -18.57 8.02
C VAL A 196 19.42 -18.94 7.28
N PRO A 197 19.30 -20.11 6.62
CA PRO A 197 18.08 -20.49 5.90
C PRO A 197 16.79 -20.35 6.72
N ASP A 198 16.85 -20.66 8.02
CA ASP A 198 15.70 -20.55 8.92
C ASP A 198 15.28 -19.08 9.14
N GLU A 199 16.24 -18.17 9.24
CA GLU A 199 15.99 -16.73 9.40
C GLU A 199 15.37 -16.15 8.12
N LEU A 200 15.80 -16.63 6.96
CA LEU A 200 15.24 -16.21 5.67
C LEU A 200 13.79 -16.66 5.51
N VAL A 201 13.48 -17.92 5.87
CA VAL A 201 12.10 -18.42 5.85
C VAL A 201 11.24 -17.66 6.84
N ALA A 202 11.74 -17.41 8.06
CA ALA A 202 11.03 -16.61 9.06
C ALA A 202 10.75 -15.19 8.53
N THR A 203 11.74 -14.54 7.92
CA THR A 203 11.60 -13.21 7.32
C THR A 203 10.52 -13.19 6.24
N LEU A 204 10.54 -14.17 5.32
CA LEU A 204 9.55 -14.29 4.25
C LEU A 204 8.14 -14.50 4.82
N VAL A 205 7.98 -15.43 5.77
CA VAL A 205 6.68 -15.72 6.40
C VAL A 205 6.13 -14.47 7.09
N MET A 206 6.97 -13.73 7.82
CA MET A 206 6.55 -12.52 8.51
C MET A 206 6.18 -11.40 7.53
N ALA A 207 6.97 -11.21 6.47
CA ALA A 207 6.65 -10.21 5.43
C ALA A 207 5.31 -10.51 4.76
N LEU A 208 5.09 -11.75 4.31
CA LEU A 208 3.82 -12.18 3.71
C LEU A 208 2.64 -12.05 4.68
N ASN A 209 2.85 -12.35 5.97
CA ASN A 209 1.81 -12.22 6.98
C ASN A 209 1.44 -10.75 7.22
N CYS A 210 2.42 -9.84 7.26
CA CYS A 210 2.16 -8.41 7.46
C CYS A 210 1.45 -7.79 6.25
N GLU A 211 1.87 -8.15 5.03
CA GLU A 211 1.21 -7.69 3.79
C GLU A 211 -0.19 -8.31 3.60
N SER A 212 -0.53 -9.37 4.34
CA SER A 212 -1.84 -10.03 4.19
C SER A 212 -3.02 -9.12 4.52
N LEU A 213 -2.82 -8.12 5.39
CA LEU A 213 -3.83 -7.11 5.72
C LEU A 213 -4.08 -6.15 4.55
N GLU A 214 -3.01 -5.68 3.91
CA GLU A 214 -3.07 -4.86 2.70
C GLU A 214 -3.78 -5.61 1.56
N MET A 215 -3.36 -6.85 1.32
CA MET A 215 -3.95 -7.72 0.29
C MET A 215 -5.41 -8.08 0.55
N ALA A 216 -5.85 -8.05 1.81
CA ALA A 216 -7.22 -8.31 2.19
C ALA A 216 -8.09 -7.04 2.24
N PHE A 217 -7.50 -5.85 2.07
CA PHE A 217 -8.23 -4.61 2.19
C PHE A 217 -9.31 -4.48 1.11
N PRO A 218 -10.57 -4.18 1.46
CA PRO A 218 -11.70 -4.27 0.53
C PRO A 218 -11.85 -2.99 -0.32
N TYR A 219 -10.86 -2.69 -1.17
CA TYR A 219 -10.83 -1.49 -2.03
C TYR A 219 -12.11 -1.28 -2.86
N LEU A 220 -12.70 -2.35 -3.40
CA LEU A 220 -13.96 -2.25 -4.17
C LEU A 220 -15.15 -1.81 -3.31
N MET A 221 -15.25 -2.33 -2.09
CA MET A 221 -16.32 -1.92 -1.17
C MET A 221 -16.11 -0.48 -0.73
N MET A 222 -14.87 -0.11 -0.43
CA MET A 222 -14.52 1.26 -0.05
C MET A 222 -14.86 2.24 -1.17
N HIS A 223 -14.47 1.94 -2.41
CA HIS A 223 -14.86 2.71 -3.60
C HIS A 223 -16.37 2.90 -3.70
N ARG A 224 -17.16 1.83 -3.54
CA ARG A 224 -18.62 1.89 -3.59
C ARG A 224 -19.22 2.77 -2.49
N TRP A 225 -18.72 2.66 -1.26
CA TRP A 225 -19.20 3.47 -0.13
C TRP A 225 -18.84 4.93 -0.32
N MET A 226 -17.62 5.22 -0.76
CA MET A 226 -17.15 6.58 -1.04
C MET A 226 -17.99 7.28 -2.11
N LEU A 227 -18.36 6.57 -3.18
CA LEU A 227 -19.27 7.12 -4.19
C LEU A 227 -20.66 7.42 -3.61
N ALA A 228 -21.20 6.53 -2.79
CA ALA A 228 -22.51 6.72 -2.17
C ALA A 228 -22.53 7.89 -1.17
N THR A 229 -21.41 8.18 -0.50
CA THR A 229 -21.29 9.35 0.39
C THR A 229 -21.12 10.68 -0.34
N LEU A 230 -20.75 10.66 -1.62
CA LEU A 230 -20.55 11.85 -2.46
C LEU A 230 -21.77 12.22 -3.32
N SER A 231 -22.75 11.32 -3.44
CA SER A 231 -24.01 11.50 -4.20
C SER A 231 -25.16 11.99 -3.33
#